data_AF-A0A166CTC6-F1
#
_entry.id   AF-A0A166CTC6-F1
#
_cell.length_a   1.000
_cell.length_b   1.000
_cell.length_c   1.000
_cell.angle_alpha   90.00
_cell.angle_beta   90.00
_cell.angle_gamma   90.00
#
_symmetry.space_group_name_H-M   'P 1'
#
loop_
_entity.id
_entity.type
_entity.pdbx_description
1 polymer ?
#
loop_
_entity_poly.entity_id
_entity_poly.type
_entity_poly.pdbx_seq_one_letter_code
_entity_poly.pdbx_strand_id
1 'polypeptide(L)'
;MSTPSNPDLSREVLRHAEDRKRFHPPSSPIAFWLWKWKMTIQGTFALSMLESWEQFILIGICTVLSVLLLTALVKYMPHHIAFLMTRARYYLSGNENGVVLNNGGGAAAIEVVGGAWSGGEL
;
A
#
# COMPACT_ATOMS: atom_id res chain seq x y z
N MET A 1 41.11 -47.05 13.14
CA MET A 1 41.07 -45.58 13.08
C MET A 1 40.31 -45.09 14.31
N SER A 2 40.98 -44.94 15.44
CA SER A 2 40.38 -44.65 16.74
C SER A 2 40.25 -43.14 16.94
N THR A 3 39.02 -42.66 17.12
CA THR A 3 38.69 -41.28 17.50
C THR A 3 39.31 -40.99 18.88
N PRO A 4 40.11 -39.93 19.07
CA PRO A 4 40.60 -39.56 20.40
C PRO A 4 39.43 -39.04 21.26
N SER A 5 39.10 -39.77 22.33
CA SER A 5 38.03 -39.42 23.27
C SER A 5 38.50 -38.37 24.28
N ASN A 6 38.51 -37.10 23.86
CA ASN A 6 38.78 -35.98 24.76
C ASN A 6 37.47 -35.49 25.42
N PRO A 7 37.32 -35.59 26.76
CA PRO A 7 36.09 -35.20 27.46
C PRO A 7 35.82 -33.70 27.41
N ASP A 8 36.86 -32.87 27.29
CA ASP A 8 36.72 -31.41 27.22
C ASP A 8 36.07 -30.93 25.93
N LEU A 9 36.36 -31.59 24.80
CA LEU A 9 35.75 -31.24 23.51
C LEU A 9 34.23 -31.47 23.53
N SER A 10 33.78 -32.53 24.20
CA SER A 10 32.35 -32.85 24.31
C SER A 10 31.60 -31.76 25.10
N ARG A 11 32.22 -31.20 26.14
CA ARG A 11 31.64 -30.10 26.94
C ARG A 11 31.54 -28.80 26.13
N GLU A 12 32.58 -28.48 25.35
CA GLU A 12 32.59 -27.32 24.46
C GLU A 12 31.46 -27.40 23.42
N VAL A 13 31.29 -28.57 22.78
CA VAL A 13 30.23 -28.79 21.78
C VAL A 13 28.84 -28.72 22.41
N LEU A 14 28.64 -29.30 23.59
CA LEU A 14 27.37 -29.24 24.31
C LEU A 14 27.02 -27.80 24.69
N ARG A 15 28.01 -27.02 25.16
CA ARG A 15 27.84 -25.62 25.52
C ARG A 15 27.46 -24.76 24.30
N HIS A 16 28.10 -24.96 23.16
CA HIS A 16 27.71 -24.33 21.90
C HIS A 16 26.34 -24.78 21.38
N ALA A 17 25.96 -26.04 21.59
CA ALA A 17 24.64 -26.55 21.23
C ALA A 17 23.53 -25.94 22.08
N GLU A 18 23.79 -25.67 23.36
CA GLU A 18 22.86 -25.01 24.27
C GLU A 18 22.64 -23.54 23.91
N ASP A 19 23.69 -22.80 23.55
CA ASP A 19 23.56 -21.41 23.10
C ASP A 19 22.72 -21.26 21.82
N ARG A 20 22.81 -22.22 20.90
CA ARG A 20 21.96 -22.22 19.69
C ARG A 20 20.47 -22.38 19.99
N LYS A 21 20.11 -22.95 21.14
CA LYS A 21 18.70 -23.07 21.53
C LYS A 21 18.09 -21.75 21.99
N ARG A 22 18.86 -20.70 22.28
CA ARG A 22 18.32 -19.41 22.72
C ARG A 22 17.72 -18.59 21.57
N PHE A 23 18.02 -18.93 20.31
CA PHE A 23 17.60 -18.20 19.12
C PHE A 23 16.69 -19.04 18.21
N HIS A 24 15.69 -19.73 18.77
CA HIS A 24 14.64 -20.32 17.94
C HIS A 24 13.62 -19.25 17.55
N PRO A 25 13.44 -18.92 16.26
CA PRO A 25 12.25 -18.18 15.86
C PRO A 25 11.03 -19.07 16.13
N PRO A 26 10.01 -18.57 16.84
CA PRO A 26 8.81 -19.34 17.10
C PRO A 26 8.14 -19.73 15.78
N SER A 27 7.75 -21.00 15.66
CA SER A 27 7.27 -21.63 14.42
C SER A 27 5.98 -21.04 13.83
N SER A 28 5.32 -20.10 14.52
CA SER A 28 4.04 -19.56 14.05
C SER A 28 4.25 -18.27 13.22
N PRO A 29 3.51 -18.08 12.12
CA PRO A 29 3.64 -16.90 11.27
C PRO A 29 3.33 -15.59 12.01
N ILE A 30 2.38 -15.61 12.96
CA ILE A 30 2.09 -14.45 13.82
C ILE A 30 3.26 -14.16 14.77
N ALA A 31 3.87 -15.18 15.36
CA ALA A 31 4.97 -14.98 16.30
C ALA A 31 6.26 -14.59 15.57
N PHE A 32 6.48 -15.03 14.33
CA PHE A 32 7.54 -14.52 13.47
C PHE A 32 7.34 -13.05 13.14
N TRP A 33 6.11 -12.64 12.83
CA TRP A 33 5.79 -11.24 12.54
C TRP A 33 5.97 -10.34 13.76
N LEU A 34 5.48 -10.77 14.93
CA LEU A 34 5.71 -10.10 16.21
C LEU A 34 7.19 -10.08 16.59
N TRP A 35 7.93 -11.16 16.35
CA TRP A 35 9.37 -11.23 16.60
C TRP A 35 10.12 -10.21 15.75
N LYS A 36 9.81 -10.14 14.45
CA LYS A 36 10.40 -9.18 13.51
C LYS A 36 10.03 -7.73 13.87
N TRP A 37 8.78 -7.46 14.19
CA TRP A 37 8.34 -6.14 14.68
C TRP A 37 9.09 -5.75 15.97
N LYS A 38 9.16 -6.65 16.95
CA LYS A 38 9.86 -6.41 18.22
C LYS A 38 11.35 -6.14 18.02
N MET A 39 11.99 -6.84 17.09
CA MET A 39 13.41 -6.65 16.76
C MET A 39 13.66 -5.33 16.04
N THR A 40 12.72 -4.88 15.21
CA THR A 40 12.83 -3.61 14.47
C THR A 40 12.64 -2.40 15.41
N ILE A 41 11.78 -2.53 16.42
CA ILE A 41 11.56 -1.50 17.45
C ILE A 41 12.82 -1.28 18.31
N GLN A 42 13.57 -2.35 18.63
CA GLN A 42 14.83 -2.22 19.38
C GLN A 42 15.96 -1.59 18.56
N GLY A 43 15.86 -1.56 17.22
CA GLY A 43 16.92 -1.08 16.33
C GLY A 43 16.90 0.43 16.04
N THR A 44 15.81 1.13 16.33
CA THR A 44 15.75 2.58 16.19
C THR A 44 16.47 3.22 17.38
N PHE A 45 17.72 3.64 17.20
CA PHE A 45 18.59 4.28 18.20
C PHE A 45 17.88 5.36 19.03
N ALA A 46 16.98 6.13 18.41
CA ALA A 46 16.16 7.15 19.07
C ALA A 46 15.12 6.58 20.05
N LEU A 47 14.57 5.38 19.79
CA LEU A 47 13.66 4.68 20.72
C LEU A 47 14.44 4.02 21.87
N SER A 48 15.68 3.59 21.63
CA SER A 48 16.51 2.99 22.68
C SER A 48 17.09 4.00 23.69
N MET A 49 17.14 5.28 23.32
CA MET A 49 17.51 6.39 24.22
C MET A 49 16.34 6.94 25.03
N LEU A 50 15.10 6.67 24.59
CA LEU A 50 13.89 7.04 25.30
C LEU A 50 13.61 6.02 26.42
N GLU A 51 13.10 6.48 27.56
CA GLU A 51 12.75 5.57 28.66
C GLU A 51 11.76 4.49 28.20
N SER A 52 11.91 3.27 28.74
CA SER A 52 11.13 2.09 28.31
C SER A 52 9.62 2.26 28.47
N TRP A 53 9.14 3.21 29.29
CA TRP A 53 7.72 3.51 29.44
C TRP A 53 7.21 4.49 28.37
N GLU A 54 8.03 5.47 27.98
CA GLU A 54 7.66 6.54 27.03
C GLU A 54 7.44 5.98 25.62
N GLN A 55 8.25 4.97 25.25
CA GLN A 55 8.10 4.26 23.99
C GLN A 55 6.72 3.58 23.84
N PHE A 56 6.14 3.05 24.92
CA PHE A 56 4.81 2.42 24.87
C PHE A 56 3.72 3.44 24.56
N ILE A 57 3.83 4.65 25.09
CA ILE A 57 2.84 5.71 24.88
C ILE A 57 2.93 6.24 23.44
N LEU A 58 4.14 6.45 22.92
CA LEU A 58 4.36 6.86 21.53
C LEU A 58 3.79 5.86 20.53
N ILE A 59 4.03 4.56 20.74
CA ILE A 59 3.43 3.51 19.91
C ILE A 59 1.90 3.58 20.00
N GLY A 60 1.34 3.74 21.21
CA GLY A 60 -0.10 3.91 21.41
C GLY A 60 -0.67 5.08 20.60
N ILE A 61 -0.08 6.27 20.71
CA ILE A 61 -0.50 7.48 19.98
C ILE A 61 -0.37 7.29 18.47
N CYS A 62 0.75 6.75 18.00
CA CYS A 62 0.98 6.50 16.57
C CYS A 62 -0.04 5.51 16.00
N THR A 63 -0.41 4.50 16.79
CA THR A 63 -1.43 3.51 16.41
C THR A 63 -2.81 4.16 16.33
N VAL A 64 -3.18 4.97 17.32
CA VAL A 64 -4.45 5.72 17.32
C VAL A 64 -4.51 6.68 16.13
N LEU A 65 -3.45 7.43 15.87
CA LEU A 65 -3.36 8.33 14.71
C LEU A 65 -3.46 7.56 13.39
N SER A 66 -2.78 6.41 13.25
CA SER A 66 -2.88 5.57 12.05
C SER A 66 -4.29 5.04 11.85
N VAL A 67 -4.96 4.55 12.89
CA VAL A 67 -6.34 4.05 12.78
C VAL A 67 -7.30 5.19 12.45
N LEU A 68 -7.12 6.36 13.07
CA LEU A 68 -7.88 7.56 12.75
C LEU A 68 -7.66 7.98 11.29
N LEU A 69 -6.42 7.97 10.81
CA LEU A 69 -6.06 8.30 9.44
C LEU A 69 -6.63 7.29 8.45
N LEU A 70 -6.57 6.00 8.75
CA LEU A 70 -7.18 4.94 7.93
C LEU A 70 -8.70 5.09 7.89
N THR A 71 -9.34 5.37 9.02
CA THR A 71 -10.79 5.59 9.09
C THR A 71 -11.18 6.85 8.33
N ALA A 72 -10.42 7.94 8.49
CA ALA A 72 -10.58 9.16 7.74
C ALA A 72 -10.40 8.87 6.24
N LEU A 73 -9.35 8.16 5.84
CA LEU A 73 -9.10 7.82 4.46
C LEU A 73 -10.24 6.97 3.87
N VAL A 74 -10.69 5.91 4.54
CA VAL A 74 -11.80 5.06 4.08
C VAL A 74 -13.12 5.84 3.99
N LYS A 75 -13.37 6.79 4.90
CA LYS A 75 -14.61 7.56 4.92
C LYS A 75 -14.57 8.81 4.01
N TYR A 76 -13.39 9.38 3.79
CA TYR A 76 -13.15 10.63 3.08
C TYR A 76 -12.77 10.41 1.61
N MET A 77 -12.07 9.31 1.30
CA MET A 77 -11.69 8.93 -0.06
C MET A 77 -12.89 8.66 -0.99
N PRO A 78 -13.98 7.94 -0.62
CA PRO A 78 -15.10 7.76 -1.54
C PRO A 78 -15.77 9.09 -1.90
N HIS A 79 -15.77 10.06 -0.97
CA HIS A 79 -16.28 11.41 -1.22
C HIS A 79 -15.41 12.17 -2.24
N HIS A 80 -14.09 12.00 -2.22
CA HIS A 80 -13.19 12.61 -3.20
C HIS A 80 -13.18 11.88 -4.55
N ILE A 81 -13.27 10.55 -4.57
CA ILE A 81 -13.32 9.77 -5.82
C ILE A 81 -14.56 10.12 -6.65
N ALA A 82 -15.71 10.37 -6.01
CA ALA A 82 -16.93 10.77 -6.71
C ALA A 82 -16.76 12.12 -7.47
N PHE A 83 -16.05 13.07 -6.88
CA PHE A 83 -15.74 14.35 -7.52
C PHE A 83 -14.74 14.19 -8.66
N LEU A 84 -13.69 13.38 -8.47
CA LEU A 84 -12.71 13.10 -9.53
C LEU A 84 -13.34 12.31 -10.69
N MET A 85 -14.27 11.39 -10.44
CA MET A 85 -14.97 10.63 -11.48
C MET A 85 -15.82 11.52 -12.39
N THR A 86 -16.53 12.50 -11.82
CA THR A 86 -17.31 13.46 -12.62
C THR A 86 -16.44 14.19 -13.63
N ARG A 87 -15.24 14.64 -13.21
CA ARG A 87 -14.27 15.29 -14.11
C ARG A 87 -13.60 14.30 -15.07
N ALA A 88 -13.20 13.12 -14.60
CA ALA A 88 -12.56 12.09 -15.42
C ALA A 88 -13.48 11.60 -16.54
N ARG A 89 -14.80 11.53 -16.30
CA ARG A 89 -15.79 11.15 -17.32
C ARG A 89 -15.76 12.08 -18.53
N TYR A 90 -15.56 13.38 -18.33
CA TYR A 90 -15.42 14.33 -19.45
C TYR A 90 -14.19 14.04 -20.32
N TYR A 91 -13.09 13.59 -19.72
CA TYR A 91 -11.88 13.24 -20.47
C TYR A 91 -11.96 11.86 -21.14
N LEU A 92 -12.65 10.90 -20.53
CA LEU A 92 -12.88 9.57 -21.13
C LEU A 92 -13.88 9.62 -22.29
N SER A 93 -14.97 10.38 -22.17
CA SER A 93 -16.02 10.51 -23.20
C SER A 93 -15.66 11.53 -24.30
N GLY A 94 -14.64 12.36 -24.11
CA GLY A 94 -14.15 13.27 -25.14
C GLY A 94 -13.41 12.59 -26.30
N ASN A 95 -12.92 11.37 -26.12
CA ASN A 95 -12.08 10.67 -27.11
C ASN A 95 -12.83 9.65 -27.98
N GLU A 96 -14.11 9.36 -27.70
CA GLU A 96 -14.94 8.45 -28.51
C GLU A 96 -15.51 9.11 -29.77
N ASN A 97 -15.48 10.44 -29.87
CA ASN A 97 -15.97 11.18 -31.05
C ASN A 97 -14.91 11.30 -32.16
N GLY A 98 -13.65 10.92 -31.88
CA GLY A 98 -12.51 10.99 -32.81
C GLY A 98 -12.25 9.71 -33.61
N VAL A 99 -13.10 8.69 -33.43
CA VAL A 99 -13.12 7.47 -34.27
C VAL A 99 -14.48 7.41 -34.96
N VAL A 100 -14.82 8.46 -35.69
CA VAL A 100 -15.70 8.31 -36.86
C VAL A 100 -14.84 7.58 -37.90
N LEU A 101 -14.95 6.25 -37.88
CA LEU A 101 -14.37 5.40 -38.89
C LEU A 101 -14.93 5.83 -40.24
N ASN A 102 -14.07 6.48 -41.00
CA ASN A 102 -14.05 6.53 -42.45
C ASN A 102 -14.27 5.13 -43.03
N ASN A 103 -15.54 4.72 -43.18
CA ASN A 103 -16.05 3.74 -44.14
C ASN A 103 -17.58 3.56 -43.98
N GLY A 104 -18.37 4.16 -44.87
CA GLY A 104 -19.58 3.50 -45.38
C GLY A 104 -20.98 4.00 -45.00
N GLY A 105 -21.20 5.15 -44.36
CA GLY A 105 -22.58 5.60 -44.17
C GLY A 105 -22.75 6.91 -43.41
N GLY A 106 -22.92 8.02 -44.12
CA GLY A 106 -23.21 9.31 -43.50
C GLY A 106 -23.22 10.51 -44.45
N ALA A 107 -23.48 10.30 -45.74
CA ALA A 107 -23.56 11.37 -46.74
C ALA A 107 -24.87 12.19 -46.68
N ALA A 108 -25.71 12.02 -45.65
CA ALA A 108 -27.07 12.59 -45.61
C ALA A 108 -27.29 13.70 -44.56
N ALA A 109 -26.30 14.04 -43.72
CA ALA A 109 -26.49 15.02 -42.64
C ALA A 109 -25.97 16.44 -42.97
N ILE A 110 -25.27 16.63 -44.10
CA ILE A 110 -24.68 17.92 -44.50
C ILE A 110 -25.50 18.56 -45.64
N GLU A 111 -26.81 18.71 -45.46
CA GLU A 111 -27.62 19.59 -46.34
C GLU A 111 -28.57 20.55 -45.58
N VAL A 112 -28.73 20.43 -44.26
CA VAL A 112 -29.79 21.20 -43.54
C VAL A 112 -29.33 22.54 -42.94
N VAL A 113 -28.02 22.87 -42.93
CA VAL A 113 -27.52 24.12 -42.30
C VAL A 113 -26.94 25.10 -43.35
N GLY A 114 -27.45 25.07 -44.58
CA GLY A 114 -26.97 25.93 -45.68
C GLY A 114 -28.00 26.88 -46.32
N GLY A 115 -29.28 26.82 -45.94
CA GLY A 115 -30.35 27.51 -46.69
C GLY A 115 -31.40 28.20 -45.83
N ALA A 116 -31.02 29.25 -45.10
CA ALA A 116 -32.00 30.11 -44.40
C ALA A 116 -31.53 31.57 -44.30
N TRP A 117 -31.18 32.16 -45.43
CA TRP A 117 -31.20 33.62 -45.63
C TRP A 117 -31.65 33.90 -47.06
N SER A 118 -32.96 34.08 -47.27
CA SER A 118 -33.52 34.76 -48.44
C SER A 118 -35.01 35.11 -48.23
N GLY A 119 -35.34 36.39 -48.37
CA GLY A 119 -36.70 36.95 -48.45
C GLY A 119 -37.33 37.26 -47.09
N GLY A 120 -37.84 38.45 -46.78
CA GLY A 120 -38.28 39.56 -47.62
C GLY A 120 -39.56 40.14 -46.98
N GLU A 121 -39.63 41.47 -46.95
CA GLU A 121 -40.86 42.28 -46.82
C GLU A 121 -41.61 42.26 -45.47
N LEU A 122 -41.43 43.33 -44.67
CA LEU A 122 -42.40 44.43 -44.45
C LEU A 122 -41.69 45.60 -43.76
#